data_AF-A0A2R6IX24-F1
#
_entry.id   AF-A0A2R6IX24-F1
#
_cell.length_a   1.000
_cell.length_b   1.000
_cell.length_c   1.000
_cell.angle_alpha   90.00
_cell.angle_beta   90.00
_cell.angle_gamma   90.00
#
_symmetry.space_group_name_H-M   'P 1'
#
loop_
_entity.id
_entity.type
_entity.pdbx_description
1 polymer ?
#
loop_
_entity_poly.entity_id
_entity_poly.type
_entity_poly.pdbx_seq_one_letter_code
_entity_poly.pdbx_strand_id
1 'polypeptide(L)'
;MESLETVRATRREATHEEFDRRVERQAEAVREALDDGRFAGGFAIGLELEGYATDGEEHLARVPESAFGSVCERELGRHNAELNTPRSGFDSPGMEAQATELGERVHRVREAFDSVEFRFVTDGMWTIPPSEGSVAYLSEVERDDERPLPANVSPASRYYALDADITAHGTVELDVPGCRRGFPTIMVESLATSMQVHLQPPTAAFPDYFDATLRTAGPVLALATNSPFLPPDLYEDGVDPETVLSGTSELRVPVFESMNVAEPGKVRFPRDVGNPAEVVDRIVADRTCAPYLREWVEDGPREGFEGEYWELLHKQSTCWRWVRPILGPEGPRIEHRLLPSQPSPADVVGLQALVTGLVHGVVTTDHPVASLPWAAARNATYAAARDGLDADLAWVTRDGDRTSSPERIYPELFDLARAGLADRGLSDRRVAELLEPIEARWAARTTPSGWKRARTRERLDDSASLEGAITGTQREYIRRLGTGEPFAAWLD
;
A
#
# COMPACT_ATOMS: atom_id res chain seq x y z
N MET A 1 19.24 -0.02 -22.29
CA MET A 1 20.46 -0.47 -21.58
C MET A 1 20.20 -1.81 -20.93
N GLU A 2 21.21 -2.68 -20.84
CA GLU A 2 21.08 -3.93 -20.07
C GLU A 2 20.96 -3.64 -18.56
N SER A 3 20.36 -4.55 -17.79
CA SER A 3 20.09 -4.36 -16.35
C SER A 3 21.37 -4.03 -15.56
N LEU A 4 22.45 -4.77 -15.76
CA LEU A 4 23.72 -4.55 -15.06
C LEU A 4 24.39 -3.22 -15.43
N GLU A 5 24.31 -2.84 -16.70
CA GLU A 5 24.82 -1.55 -17.17
C GLU A 5 24.05 -0.41 -16.50
N THR A 6 22.74 -0.57 -16.36
CA THR A 6 21.87 0.41 -15.69
C THR A 6 22.22 0.55 -14.22
N VAL A 7 22.37 -0.56 -13.50
CA VAL A 7 22.81 -0.56 -12.08
C VAL A 7 24.18 0.11 -11.90
N ARG A 8 25.10 -0.05 -12.86
CA ARG A 8 26.39 0.65 -12.81
C ARG A 8 26.23 2.14 -13.06
N ALA A 9 25.39 2.52 -14.01
CA ALA A 9 25.17 3.90 -14.38
C ALA A 9 24.49 4.70 -13.25
N THR A 10 23.49 4.12 -12.58
CA THR A 10 22.76 4.77 -11.47
C THR A 10 23.68 5.14 -10.31
N ARG A 11 24.74 4.36 -10.07
CA ARG A 11 25.69 4.55 -8.96
C ARG A 11 26.83 5.53 -9.25
N ARG A 12 26.91 6.10 -10.45
CA ARG A 12 27.96 7.07 -10.79
C ARG A 12 27.62 8.43 -10.18
N GLU A 13 28.61 9.07 -9.56
CA GLU A 13 28.48 10.43 -9.02
C GLU A 13 27.94 11.42 -10.08
N ALA A 14 28.48 11.38 -11.29
CA ALA A 14 28.01 12.22 -12.40
C ALA A 14 26.53 11.99 -12.76
N THR A 15 26.00 10.78 -12.58
CA THR A 15 24.57 10.51 -12.78
C THR A 15 23.74 11.16 -11.69
N HIS A 16 24.16 11.04 -10.42
CA HIS A 16 23.48 11.68 -9.30
C HIS A 16 23.45 13.20 -9.47
N GLU A 17 24.59 13.82 -9.77
CA GLU A 17 24.69 15.27 -10.00
C GLU A 17 23.77 15.74 -11.12
N GLU A 18 23.78 15.04 -12.27
CA GLU A 18 22.95 15.42 -13.41
C GLU A 18 21.46 15.22 -13.15
N PHE A 19 21.11 14.11 -12.48
CA PHE A 19 19.73 13.81 -12.09
C PHE A 19 19.20 14.86 -11.12
N ASP A 20 19.92 15.14 -10.03
CA ASP A 20 19.49 16.11 -9.02
C ASP A 20 19.38 17.52 -9.63
N ARG A 21 20.32 17.91 -10.50
CA ARG A 21 20.25 19.17 -11.24
C ARG A 21 18.99 19.26 -12.12
N ARG A 22 18.56 18.16 -12.75
CA ARG A 22 17.34 18.11 -13.59
C ARG A 22 16.07 18.14 -12.73
N VAL A 23 16.06 17.40 -11.63
CA VAL A 23 15.00 17.42 -10.62
C VAL A 23 14.77 18.83 -10.12
N GLU A 24 15.83 19.55 -9.74
CA GLU A 24 15.72 20.93 -9.24
C GLU A 24 15.09 21.88 -10.27
N ARG A 25 15.51 21.81 -11.54
CA ARG A 25 14.94 22.64 -12.61
C ARG A 25 13.47 22.31 -12.87
N GLN A 26 13.13 21.02 -12.91
CA GLN A 26 11.74 20.59 -13.12
C GLN A 26 10.86 20.99 -11.93
N ALA A 27 11.38 20.86 -10.72
CA ALA A 27 10.72 21.30 -9.50
C ALA A 27 10.44 22.81 -9.50
N GLU A 28 11.38 23.64 -9.95
CA GLU A 28 11.18 25.08 -10.09
C GLU A 28 10.01 25.41 -11.02
N ALA A 29 9.93 24.76 -12.19
CA ALA A 29 8.82 24.95 -13.13
C ALA A 29 7.47 24.48 -12.55
N VAL A 30 7.42 23.36 -11.82
CA VAL A 30 6.19 22.90 -11.15
C VAL A 30 5.76 23.85 -10.04
N ARG A 31 6.71 24.39 -9.24
CA ARG A 31 6.41 25.39 -8.21
C ARG A 31 5.78 26.64 -8.81
N GLU A 32 6.41 27.20 -9.85
CA GLU A 32 5.88 28.37 -10.53
C GLU A 32 4.47 28.10 -11.10
N ALA A 33 4.23 26.91 -11.65
CA ALA A 33 2.91 26.52 -12.13
C ALA A 33 1.86 26.36 -11.01
N LEU A 34 2.26 25.91 -9.82
CA LEU A 34 1.38 25.85 -8.64
C LEU A 34 1.07 27.27 -8.12
N ASP A 35 2.08 28.13 -8.02
CA ASP A 35 1.95 29.52 -7.54
C ASP A 35 1.10 30.38 -8.49
N ASP A 36 1.23 30.16 -9.80
CA ASP A 36 0.41 30.79 -10.84
C ASP A 36 -1.02 30.23 -10.92
N GLY A 37 -1.34 29.19 -10.15
CA GLY A 37 -2.67 28.55 -10.16
C GLY A 37 -2.98 27.82 -11.47
N ARG A 38 -1.97 27.31 -12.20
CA ARG A 38 -2.15 26.61 -13.49
C ARG A 38 -2.82 25.24 -13.34
N PHE A 39 -2.84 24.69 -12.12
CA PHE A 39 -3.50 23.43 -11.80
C PHE A 39 -4.81 23.67 -11.05
N ALA A 40 -5.94 23.42 -11.70
CA ALA A 40 -7.24 23.52 -11.03
C ALA A 40 -7.50 22.33 -10.09
N GLY A 41 -7.04 21.14 -10.45
CA GLY A 41 -7.44 19.90 -9.79
C GLY A 41 -8.90 19.59 -10.03
N GLY A 42 -9.49 18.87 -9.10
CA GLY A 42 -10.89 18.49 -9.16
C GLY A 42 -11.09 17.07 -8.67
N PHE A 43 -12.22 16.87 -7.99
CA PHE A 43 -12.56 15.65 -7.28
C PHE A 43 -12.57 14.43 -8.20
N ALA A 44 -11.49 13.64 -8.08
CA ALA A 44 -11.31 12.40 -8.82
C ALA A 44 -10.69 11.33 -7.92
N ILE A 45 -10.95 10.08 -8.26
CA ILE A 45 -10.50 8.90 -7.53
C ILE A 45 -9.89 7.87 -8.46
N GLY A 46 -9.08 7.02 -7.87
CA GLY A 46 -8.47 5.85 -8.51
C GLY A 46 -8.06 4.84 -7.45
N LEU A 47 -7.64 3.67 -7.91
CA LEU A 47 -7.31 2.55 -7.05
C LEU A 47 -6.23 1.68 -7.70
N GLU A 48 -5.26 1.29 -6.89
CA GLU A 48 -4.32 0.21 -7.20
C GLU A 48 -4.61 -0.96 -6.25
N LEU A 49 -4.52 -2.19 -6.74
CA LEU A 49 -4.70 -3.42 -5.97
C LEU A 49 -3.66 -4.45 -6.38
N GLU A 50 -2.90 -4.91 -5.40
CA GLU A 50 -1.88 -5.93 -5.59
C GLU A 50 -2.37 -7.31 -5.10
N GLY A 51 -1.80 -8.38 -5.65
CA GLY A 51 -2.04 -9.75 -5.21
C GLY A 51 -0.93 -10.71 -5.63
N TYR A 52 -1.10 -11.99 -5.32
CA TYR A 52 -0.11 -13.04 -5.51
C TYR A 52 -0.53 -14.02 -6.60
N ALA A 53 0.42 -14.50 -7.39
CA ALA A 53 0.30 -15.73 -8.15
C ALA A 53 0.68 -16.93 -7.27
N THR A 54 -0.12 -18.00 -7.36
CA THR A 54 0.15 -19.26 -6.67
C THR A 54 -0.03 -20.45 -7.59
N ASP A 55 0.68 -21.55 -7.32
CA ASP A 55 0.53 -22.82 -8.02
C ASP A 55 -0.62 -23.67 -7.46
N GLY A 56 -0.81 -24.88 -8.00
CA GLY A 56 -1.86 -25.81 -7.57
C GLY A 56 -1.71 -26.32 -6.13
N GLU A 57 -0.53 -26.20 -5.52
CA GLU A 57 -0.27 -26.54 -4.11
C GLU A 57 -0.37 -25.32 -3.18
N GLU A 58 -0.72 -24.17 -3.75
CA GLU A 58 -0.86 -22.87 -3.08
C GLU A 58 0.50 -22.32 -2.60
N HIS A 59 1.62 -22.71 -3.22
CA HIS A 59 2.91 -22.04 -3.02
C HIS A 59 3.00 -20.78 -3.88
N LEU A 60 3.84 -19.81 -3.49
CA LEU A 60 4.13 -18.65 -4.35
C LEU A 60 4.68 -19.11 -5.69
N ALA A 61 4.12 -18.57 -6.77
CA ALA A 61 4.53 -18.90 -8.12
C ALA A 61 4.83 -17.62 -8.90
N ARG A 62 5.71 -17.72 -9.90
CA ARG A 62 6.05 -16.57 -10.75
C ARG A 62 4.88 -16.29 -11.69
N VAL A 63 4.42 -15.05 -11.74
CA VAL A 63 3.37 -14.61 -12.67
C VAL A 63 3.81 -14.90 -14.11
N PRO A 64 2.95 -15.49 -14.95
CA PRO A 64 3.27 -15.72 -16.35
C PRO A 64 3.59 -14.41 -17.09
N GLU A 65 4.69 -14.37 -17.83
CA GLU A 65 5.14 -13.18 -18.57
C GLU A 65 4.08 -12.64 -19.55
N SER A 66 3.26 -13.52 -20.11
CA SER A 66 2.15 -13.16 -21.01
C SER A 66 0.99 -12.43 -20.32
N ALA A 67 0.92 -12.44 -18.99
CA ALA A 67 -0.11 -11.73 -18.24
C ALA A 67 0.19 -10.22 -18.12
N PHE A 68 1.48 -9.85 -18.12
CA PHE A 68 1.90 -8.46 -17.93
C PHE A 68 1.57 -7.57 -19.13
N GLY A 69 1.00 -6.40 -18.87
CA GLY A 69 0.49 -5.46 -19.88
C GLY A 69 -0.79 -5.95 -20.59
N SER A 70 -1.33 -7.10 -20.18
CA SER A 70 -2.56 -7.70 -20.72
C SER A 70 -3.66 -7.68 -19.67
N VAL A 71 -3.43 -8.35 -18.53
CA VAL A 71 -4.40 -8.47 -17.44
C VAL A 71 -3.91 -7.91 -16.11
N CYS A 72 -2.59 -7.74 -15.95
CA CYS A 72 -1.98 -7.15 -14.76
C CYS A 72 -0.66 -6.44 -15.09
N GLU A 73 -0.13 -5.68 -14.14
CA GLU A 73 1.19 -5.04 -14.19
C GLU A 73 2.18 -5.71 -13.24
N ARG A 74 3.46 -5.40 -13.41
CA ARG A 74 4.56 -5.94 -12.59
C ARG A 74 4.72 -5.18 -11.28
N GLU A 75 4.83 -5.92 -10.19
CA GLU A 75 5.33 -5.41 -8.91
C GLU A 75 6.76 -5.89 -8.59
N LEU A 76 7.31 -5.54 -7.43
CA LEU A 76 8.69 -5.87 -7.04
C LEU A 76 9.03 -7.35 -7.23
N GLY A 77 8.24 -8.24 -6.63
CA GLY A 77 8.47 -9.68 -6.71
C GLY A 77 7.86 -10.29 -7.97
N ARG A 78 8.51 -11.31 -8.54
CA ARG A 78 7.98 -12.04 -9.71
C ARG A 78 6.64 -12.75 -9.43
N HIS A 79 6.27 -12.93 -8.17
CA HIS A 79 5.00 -13.51 -7.75
C HIS A 79 3.90 -12.47 -7.51
N ASN A 80 4.22 -11.17 -7.52
CA ASN A 80 3.24 -10.11 -7.33
C ASN A 80 2.66 -9.67 -8.68
N ALA A 81 1.37 -9.38 -8.68
CA ALA A 81 0.65 -8.80 -9.80
C ALA A 81 -0.17 -7.60 -9.31
N GLU A 82 -0.16 -6.52 -10.08
CA GLU A 82 -0.87 -5.27 -9.77
C GLU A 82 -2.01 -5.03 -10.76
N LEU A 83 -3.12 -4.51 -10.25
CA LEU A 83 -4.28 -4.07 -11.00
C LEU A 83 -4.52 -2.58 -10.70
N ASN A 84 -4.77 -1.79 -11.74
CA ASN A 84 -5.06 -0.36 -11.61
C ASN A 84 -6.41 -0.03 -12.22
N THR A 85 -7.25 0.73 -11.51
CA THR A 85 -8.45 1.32 -12.11
C THR A 85 -8.10 2.64 -12.80
N PRO A 86 -8.70 2.95 -13.96
CA PRO A 86 -8.61 4.28 -14.54
C PRO A 86 -9.17 5.33 -13.57
N ARG A 87 -8.65 6.55 -13.67
CA ARG A 87 -9.21 7.71 -12.97
C ARG A 87 -10.69 7.90 -13.33
N SER A 88 -11.54 8.06 -12.33
CA SER A 88 -12.93 8.48 -12.49
C SER A 88 -13.25 9.70 -11.63
N GLY A 89 -14.42 10.32 -11.83
CA GLY A 89 -14.91 11.38 -10.95
C GLY A 89 -15.16 10.85 -9.54
N PHE A 90 -14.95 11.66 -8.52
CA PHE A 90 -15.45 11.30 -7.19
C PHE A 90 -16.89 11.75 -7.07
N ASP A 91 -17.80 11.00 -7.66
CA ASP A 91 -19.25 11.22 -7.66
C ASP A 91 -19.96 9.86 -7.83
N SER A 92 -21.30 9.85 -7.90
CA SER A 92 -22.04 8.59 -8.01
C SER A 92 -21.67 7.77 -9.26
N PRO A 93 -21.61 8.34 -10.49
CA PRO A 93 -21.16 7.58 -11.66
C PRO A 93 -19.71 7.09 -11.55
N GLY A 94 -18.81 7.92 -11.03
CA GLY A 94 -17.40 7.57 -10.95
C GLY A 94 -17.10 6.51 -9.89
N MET A 95 -17.81 6.49 -8.76
CA MET A 95 -17.74 5.39 -7.78
C MET A 95 -18.25 4.07 -8.38
N GLU A 96 -19.30 4.12 -9.20
CA GLU A 96 -19.80 2.93 -9.88
C GLU A 96 -18.82 2.41 -10.93
N ALA A 97 -18.14 3.32 -11.65
CA ALA A 97 -17.09 2.98 -12.59
C ALA A 97 -15.90 2.30 -11.88
N GLN A 98 -15.47 2.78 -10.71
CA GLN A 98 -14.43 2.13 -9.91
C GLN A 98 -14.83 0.70 -9.52
N ALA A 99 -16.06 0.53 -9.02
CA ALA A 99 -16.55 -0.78 -8.58
C ALA A 99 -16.62 -1.79 -9.73
N THR A 100 -17.16 -1.35 -10.88
CA THR A 100 -17.27 -2.17 -12.09
C THR A 100 -15.90 -2.55 -12.62
N GLU A 101 -15.01 -1.58 -12.82
CA GLU A 101 -13.68 -1.84 -13.38
C GLU A 101 -12.84 -2.75 -12.49
N LEU A 102 -12.87 -2.55 -11.17
CA LEU A 102 -12.16 -3.41 -10.25
C LEU A 102 -12.68 -4.86 -10.34
N GLY A 103 -13.99 -5.04 -10.32
CA GLY A 103 -14.62 -6.36 -10.46
C GLY A 103 -14.22 -7.06 -11.76
N GLU A 104 -14.28 -6.34 -12.88
CA GLU A 104 -13.89 -6.86 -14.20
C GLU A 104 -12.40 -7.20 -14.30
N ARG A 105 -11.51 -6.38 -13.72
CA ARG A 105 -10.07 -6.65 -13.71
C ARG A 105 -9.72 -7.86 -12.86
N VAL A 106 -10.28 -7.94 -11.65
CA VAL A 106 -10.09 -9.09 -10.76
C VAL A 106 -10.62 -10.37 -11.40
N HIS A 107 -11.78 -10.30 -12.07
CA HIS A 107 -12.32 -11.43 -12.81
C HIS A 107 -11.39 -11.86 -13.96
N ARG A 108 -10.94 -10.93 -14.81
CA ARG A 108 -10.04 -11.22 -15.94
C ARG A 108 -8.71 -11.83 -15.50
N VAL A 109 -8.07 -11.31 -14.45
CA VAL A 109 -6.79 -11.86 -13.99
C VAL A 109 -6.97 -13.26 -13.39
N ARG A 110 -8.07 -13.50 -12.66
CA ARG A 110 -8.41 -14.84 -12.15
C ARG A 110 -8.62 -15.83 -13.29
N GLU A 111 -9.44 -15.49 -14.28
CA GLU A 111 -9.64 -16.36 -15.46
C GLU A 111 -8.33 -16.65 -16.20
N ALA A 112 -7.49 -15.63 -16.39
CA ALA A 112 -6.20 -15.79 -17.05
C ALA A 112 -5.27 -16.74 -16.28
N PHE A 113 -5.20 -16.63 -14.95
CA PHE A 113 -4.34 -17.47 -14.12
C PHE A 113 -4.89 -18.91 -14.04
N ASP A 114 -6.21 -19.05 -13.86
CA ASP A 114 -6.88 -20.36 -13.81
C ASP A 114 -6.66 -21.14 -15.11
N SER A 115 -6.63 -20.46 -16.26
CA SER A 115 -6.40 -21.07 -17.57
C SER A 115 -5.03 -21.75 -17.75
N VAL A 116 -4.07 -21.43 -16.88
CA VAL A 116 -2.71 -21.99 -16.87
C VAL A 116 -2.38 -22.71 -15.56
N GLU A 117 -3.38 -23.09 -14.77
CA GLU A 117 -3.26 -23.81 -13.48
C GLU A 117 -2.60 -22.98 -12.35
N PHE A 118 -2.74 -21.66 -12.40
CA PHE A 118 -2.34 -20.73 -11.33
C PHE A 118 -3.57 -20.15 -10.66
N ARG A 119 -3.41 -19.51 -9.49
CA ARG A 119 -4.46 -18.69 -8.88
C ARG A 119 -3.96 -17.30 -8.54
N PHE A 120 -4.82 -16.29 -8.76
CA PHE A 120 -4.61 -14.92 -8.29
C PHE A 120 -5.28 -14.72 -6.92
N VAL A 121 -4.48 -14.41 -5.89
CA VAL A 121 -4.92 -14.31 -4.49
C VAL A 121 -4.72 -12.89 -3.97
N THR A 122 -5.77 -12.30 -3.43
CA THR A 122 -5.73 -10.97 -2.79
C THR A 122 -5.61 -11.11 -1.28
N ASP A 123 -4.43 -10.80 -0.75
CA ASP A 123 -4.12 -10.87 0.69
C ASP A 123 -3.18 -9.74 1.13
N GLY A 124 -3.07 -9.40 2.41
CA GLY A 124 -2.13 -8.39 2.88
C GLY A 124 -0.68 -8.87 3.00
N MET A 125 -0.48 -10.16 3.29
CA MET A 125 0.84 -10.76 3.49
C MET A 125 0.78 -12.27 3.20
N TRP A 126 1.74 -12.78 2.45
CA TRP A 126 1.79 -14.20 2.13
C TRP A 126 2.36 -15.05 3.28
N THR A 127 1.81 -16.26 3.50
CA THR A 127 2.24 -17.13 4.62
C THR A 127 2.55 -18.58 4.27
N ILE A 128 2.25 -19.06 3.06
CA ILE A 128 2.62 -20.42 2.65
C ILE A 128 4.04 -20.34 2.06
N PRO A 129 5.06 -20.97 2.67
CA PRO A 129 6.43 -20.88 2.19
C PRO A 129 6.57 -21.42 0.76
N PRO A 130 7.50 -20.88 -0.05
CA PRO A 130 7.93 -21.51 -1.29
C PRO A 130 8.51 -22.91 -1.03
N SER A 131 8.54 -23.76 -2.07
CA SER A 131 9.05 -25.14 -1.98
C SER A 131 10.50 -25.26 -1.49
N GLU A 132 11.31 -24.26 -1.84
CA GLU A 132 12.72 -24.10 -1.50
C GLU A 132 12.95 -23.45 -0.12
N GLY A 133 11.88 -22.95 0.52
CA GLY A 133 11.89 -22.19 1.77
C GLY A 133 11.99 -20.67 1.58
N SER A 134 11.36 -19.92 2.47
CA SER A 134 11.22 -18.46 2.39
C SER A 134 12.57 -17.73 2.41
N VAL A 135 13.49 -18.12 3.30
CA VAL A 135 14.82 -17.49 3.37
C VAL A 135 15.60 -17.71 2.07
N ALA A 136 15.56 -18.93 1.53
CA ALA A 136 16.25 -19.28 0.29
C ALA A 136 15.68 -18.47 -0.87
N TYR A 137 14.35 -18.43 -1.03
CA TYR A 137 13.66 -17.71 -2.08
C TYR A 137 13.92 -16.19 -2.05
N LEU A 138 13.78 -15.57 -0.88
CA LEU A 138 13.94 -14.12 -0.69
C LEU A 138 15.40 -13.67 -0.76
N SER A 139 16.35 -14.57 -0.50
CA SER A 139 17.78 -14.29 -0.54
C SER A 139 18.45 -14.75 -1.83
N GLU A 140 17.69 -15.37 -2.74
CA GLU A 140 18.24 -15.95 -3.96
C GLU A 140 18.81 -14.86 -4.87
N VAL A 141 20.06 -15.05 -5.30
CA VAL A 141 20.74 -14.16 -6.22
C VAL A 141 21.35 -14.93 -7.37
N GLU A 142 21.10 -14.47 -8.59
CA GLU A 142 21.77 -14.95 -9.79
C GLU A 142 23.21 -14.43 -9.77
N ARG A 143 24.18 -15.35 -9.77
CA ARG A 143 25.61 -15.01 -9.78
C ARG A 143 26.09 -14.87 -11.21
N ASP A 144 26.13 -13.63 -11.71
CA ASP A 144 27.03 -13.25 -12.79
C ASP A 144 28.36 -12.77 -12.17
N ASP A 145 29.48 -12.98 -12.88
CA ASP A 145 30.86 -12.86 -12.38
C ASP A 145 31.21 -11.46 -11.82
N GLU A 146 30.35 -10.45 -12.04
CA GLU A 146 30.58 -9.08 -11.61
C GLU A 146 29.69 -8.61 -10.44
N ARG A 147 28.41 -9.03 -10.30
CA ARG A 147 27.51 -8.76 -9.14
C ARG A 147 26.30 -9.71 -9.06
N PRO A 148 25.83 -10.06 -7.84
CA PRO A 148 24.58 -10.78 -7.64
C PRO A 148 23.36 -9.90 -8.00
N LEU A 149 22.45 -10.42 -8.83
CA LEU A 149 21.12 -9.84 -9.03
C LEU A 149 20.07 -10.67 -8.29
N PRO A 150 19.09 -10.07 -7.60
CA PRO A 150 18.01 -10.82 -6.95
C PRO A 150 17.21 -11.64 -7.98
N ALA A 151 17.19 -12.97 -7.83
CA ALA A 151 16.61 -13.89 -8.82
C ALA A 151 15.08 -13.77 -8.93
N ASN A 152 14.44 -13.43 -7.81
CA ASN A 152 12.98 -13.38 -7.68
C ASN A 152 12.40 -11.95 -7.72
N VAL A 153 13.22 -10.94 -7.98
CA VAL A 153 12.77 -9.59 -8.37
C VAL A 153 12.29 -9.61 -9.82
N SER A 154 11.26 -8.82 -10.11
CA SER A 154 10.75 -8.58 -11.45
C SER A 154 11.88 -8.09 -12.38
N PRO A 155 12.00 -8.64 -13.61
CA PRO A 155 13.14 -8.38 -14.50
C PRO A 155 13.07 -6.99 -15.17
N ALA A 156 12.97 -5.93 -14.37
CA ALA A 156 13.04 -4.55 -14.80
C ALA A 156 14.28 -3.90 -14.16
N SER A 157 15.11 -3.24 -14.98
CA SER A 157 16.35 -2.59 -14.53
C SER A 157 16.16 -1.72 -13.30
N ARG A 158 14.98 -1.06 -13.19
CA ARG A 158 14.65 -0.18 -12.05
C ARG A 158 14.70 -0.91 -10.72
N TYR A 159 14.18 -2.13 -10.64
CA TYR A 159 14.13 -2.87 -9.38
C TYR A 159 15.52 -3.34 -8.96
N TYR A 160 16.35 -3.77 -9.91
CA TYR A 160 17.75 -4.09 -9.64
C TYR A 160 18.56 -2.87 -9.18
N ALA A 161 18.29 -1.70 -9.75
CA ALA A 161 18.93 -0.46 -9.33
C ALA A 161 18.48 -0.03 -7.93
N LEU A 162 17.19 -0.19 -7.60
CA LEU A 162 16.64 0.08 -6.26
C LEU A 162 17.25 -0.84 -5.21
N ASP A 163 17.24 -2.15 -5.47
CA ASP A 163 17.85 -3.15 -4.59
C ASP A 163 19.32 -2.83 -4.30
N ALA A 164 20.11 -2.57 -5.35
CA ALA A 164 21.53 -2.26 -5.23
C ALA A 164 21.81 -0.92 -4.53
N ASP A 165 20.93 0.07 -4.67
CA ASP A 165 21.07 1.37 -4.00
C ASP A 165 20.72 1.27 -2.51
N ILE A 166 19.61 0.62 -2.17
CA ILE A 166 19.19 0.40 -0.79
C ILE A 166 20.23 -0.43 -0.05
N THR A 167 20.54 -1.64 -0.54
CA THR A 167 21.45 -2.57 0.15
C THR A 167 22.91 -2.09 0.24
N ALA A 168 23.30 -1.07 -0.53
CA ALA A 168 24.59 -0.41 -0.38
C ALA A 168 24.77 0.29 0.98
N HIS A 169 23.67 0.58 1.68
CA HIS A 169 23.68 1.23 2.99
C HIS A 169 23.61 0.26 4.18
N GLY A 170 23.30 -1.02 3.93
CA GLY A 170 23.19 -2.03 4.98
C GLY A 170 22.31 -3.20 4.58
N THR A 171 22.33 -4.23 5.42
CA THR A 171 21.42 -5.38 5.32
C THR A 171 19.99 -4.95 5.63
N VAL A 172 19.01 -5.52 4.93
CA VAL A 172 17.59 -5.33 5.24
C VAL A 172 17.25 -6.22 6.43
N GLU A 173 17.09 -5.62 7.60
CA GLU A 173 16.83 -6.33 8.85
C GLU A 173 15.33 -6.31 9.19
N LEU A 174 14.72 -7.49 9.24
CA LEU A 174 13.38 -7.69 9.77
C LEU A 174 13.49 -8.09 11.24
N ASP A 175 12.92 -7.28 12.14
CA ASP A 175 12.87 -7.53 13.59
C ASP A 175 11.44 -7.33 14.08
N VAL A 176 10.72 -8.44 14.22
CA VAL A 176 9.32 -8.51 14.66
C VAL A 176 9.15 -9.65 15.68
N PRO A 177 8.06 -9.70 16.46
CA PRO A 177 7.87 -10.76 17.45
C PRO A 177 8.03 -12.16 16.85
N GLY A 178 9.00 -12.93 17.39
CA GLY A 178 9.30 -14.28 16.94
C GLY A 178 10.17 -14.40 15.69
N CYS A 179 10.60 -13.29 15.06
CA CYS A 179 11.43 -13.32 13.86
C CYS A 179 12.45 -12.16 13.86
N ARG A 180 13.74 -12.53 13.89
CA ARG A 180 14.84 -11.63 13.55
C ARG A 180 15.70 -12.21 12.43
N ARG A 181 15.73 -11.54 11.27
CA ARG A 181 16.42 -12.01 10.06
C ARG A 181 16.98 -10.84 9.25
N GLY A 182 18.17 -11.04 8.70
CA GLY A 182 18.78 -10.14 7.72
C GLY A 182 18.67 -10.71 6.31
N PHE A 183 18.29 -9.86 5.35
CA PHE A 183 18.18 -10.23 3.94
C PHE A 183 19.20 -9.46 3.09
N PRO A 184 19.83 -10.12 2.10
CA PRO A 184 20.81 -9.48 1.22
C PRO A 184 20.16 -8.62 0.13
N THR A 185 18.83 -8.66 0.01
CA THR A 185 18.04 -7.95 -1.02
C THR A 185 16.80 -7.34 -0.38
N ILE A 186 16.13 -6.45 -1.09
CA ILE A 186 14.85 -5.85 -0.67
C ILE A 186 13.65 -6.79 -0.81
N MET A 187 13.84 -8.04 -1.27
CA MET A 187 12.75 -8.97 -1.59
C MET A 187 11.83 -9.32 -0.43
N VAL A 188 12.25 -9.17 0.82
CA VAL A 188 11.36 -9.39 1.97
C VAL A 188 10.11 -8.52 1.90
N GLU A 189 10.21 -7.35 1.26
CA GLU A 189 9.08 -6.45 0.99
C GLU A 189 8.01 -7.10 0.10
N SER A 190 8.39 -7.96 -0.83
CA SER A 190 7.48 -8.56 -1.81
C SER A 190 6.49 -9.57 -1.19
N LEU A 191 6.72 -9.97 0.07
CA LEU A 191 5.74 -10.75 0.85
C LEU A 191 4.48 -9.95 1.15
N ALA A 192 4.54 -8.62 1.06
CA ALA A 192 3.44 -7.70 1.28
C ALA A 192 2.72 -7.38 -0.04
N THR A 193 1.40 -7.18 0.03
CA THR A 193 0.63 -6.55 -1.05
C THR A 193 -0.40 -5.59 -0.50
N SER A 194 -0.67 -4.54 -1.25
CA SER A 194 -1.45 -3.38 -0.83
C SER A 194 -2.65 -3.08 -1.71
N MET A 195 -3.58 -2.29 -1.15
CA MET A 195 -4.47 -1.46 -1.95
C MET A 195 -4.12 0.01 -1.73
N GLN A 196 -4.08 0.79 -2.81
CA GLN A 196 -3.69 2.20 -2.76
C GLN A 196 -4.86 3.05 -3.24
N VAL A 197 -5.39 3.89 -2.34
CA VAL A 197 -6.54 4.75 -2.65
C VAL A 197 -6.03 6.11 -3.12
N HIS A 198 -6.41 6.51 -4.33
CA HIS A 198 -6.10 7.84 -4.85
C HIS A 198 -7.28 8.78 -4.67
N LEU A 199 -7.00 9.99 -4.18
CA LEU A 199 -7.96 11.09 -4.09
C LEU A 199 -7.30 12.38 -4.60
N GLN A 200 -7.84 12.95 -5.66
CA GLN A 200 -7.45 14.26 -6.16
C GLN A 200 -8.47 15.30 -5.70
N PRO A 201 -8.13 16.22 -4.78
CA PRO A 201 -8.96 17.37 -4.46
C PRO A 201 -8.72 18.52 -5.45
N PRO A 202 -9.47 19.64 -5.36
CA PRO A 202 -9.02 20.90 -5.91
C PRO A 202 -7.63 21.27 -5.37
N THR A 203 -6.73 21.75 -6.23
CA THR A 203 -5.33 22.01 -5.85
C THR A 203 -5.21 22.95 -4.64
N ALA A 204 -6.03 24.00 -4.59
CA ALA A 204 -6.01 24.96 -3.49
C ALA A 204 -6.41 24.36 -2.13
N ALA A 205 -7.22 23.29 -2.14
CA ALA A 205 -7.67 22.59 -0.93
C ALA A 205 -6.78 21.37 -0.59
N PHE A 206 -5.75 21.08 -1.40
CA PHE A 206 -4.89 19.92 -1.21
C PHE A 206 -4.34 19.78 0.22
N PRO A 207 -3.82 20.86 0.88
CA PRO A 207 -3.37 20.82 2.26
C PRO A 207 -4.40 20.20 3.23
N ASP A 208 -5.65 20.68 3.19
CA ASP A 208 -6.70 20.27 4.12
C ASP A 208 -7.04 18.78 3.95
N TYR A 209 -7.13 18.31 2.70
CA TYR A 209 -7.40 16.91 2.39
C TYR A 209 -6.21 16.01 2.75
N PHE A 210 -4.98 16.46 2.49
CA PHE A 210 -3.78 15.71 2.84
C PHE A 210 -3.69 15.53 4.36
N ASP A 211 -3.85 16.62 5.10
CA ASP A 211 -3.79 16.61 6.56
C ASP A 211 -4.93 15.79 7.17
N ALA A 212 -6.16 15.93 6.67
CA ALA A 212 -7.30 15.11 7.08
C ALA A 212 -7.04 13.61 6.86
N THR A 213 -6.41 13.23 5.74
CA THR A 213 -5.98 11.85 5.47
C THR A 213 -5.00 11.34 6.54
N LEU A 214 -4.08 12.18 7.01
CA LEU A 214 -3.16 11.78 8.09
C LEU A 214 -3.89 11.56 9.42
N ARG A 215 -4.89 12.40 9.74
CA ARG A 215 -5.60 12.32 11.02
C ARG A 215 -6.51 11.11 11.11
N THR A 216 -6.98 10.61 9.98
CA THR A 216 -7.91 9.48 9.91
C THR A 216 -7.21 8.14 9.62
N ALA A 217 -5.93 8.16 9.23
CA ALA A 217 -5.16 6.98 8.84
C ALA A 217 -5.15 5.85 9.87
N GLY A 218 -5.00 6.17 11.17
CA GLY A 218 -4.97 5.16 12.24
C GLY A 218 -6.28 4.38 12.39
N PRO A 219 -7.41 5.04 12.69
CA PRO A 219 -8.72 4.38 12.77
C PRO A 219 -9.10 3.60 11.50
N VAL A 220 -8.77 4.13 10.31
CA VAL A 220 -9.01 3.45 9.03
C VAL A 220 -8.16 2.19 8.90
N LEU A 221 -6.85 2.25 9.22
CA LEU A 221 -5.97 1.08 9.18
C LEU A 221 -6.46 -0.02 10.13
N ALA A 222 -6.91 0.35 11.33
CA ALA A 222 -7.43 -0.60 12.31
C ALA A 222 -8.61 -1.43 11.78
N LEU A 223 -9.51 -0.85 10.97
CA LEU A 223 -10.63 -1.56 10.31
C LEU A 223 -10.18 -2.47 9.14
N ALA A 224 -8.97 -2.26 8.62
CA ALA A 224 -8.49 -2.85 7.38
C ALA A 224 -7.43 -3.94 7.55
N THR A 225 -6.89 -4.12 8.76
CA THR A 225 -5.76 -5.05 9.02
C THR A 225 -5.97 -6.45 8.41
N ASN A 226 -4.97 -6.94 7.66
CA ASN A 226 -5.01 -8.24 6.98
C ASN A 226 -3.67 -9.03 6.95
N SER A 227 -2.63 -8.57 7.66
CA SER A 227 -1.30 -9.20 7.63
C SER A 227 -0.74 -9.61 9.01
N PRO A 228 -1.37 -10.54 9.75
CA PRO A 228 -0.95 -10.85 11.12
C PRO A 228 0.21 -11.86 11.21
N PHE A 229 0.58 -12.55 10.11
CA PHE A 229 1.61 -13.58 10.12
C PHE A 229 2.58 -13.45 8.94
N LEU A 230 3.85 -13.81 9.19
CA LEU A 230 4.85 -14.19 8.19
C LEU A 230 4.70 -15.66 7.78
N PRO A 231 5.39 -16.11 6.71
CA PRO A 231 5.66 -17.52 6.49
C PRO A 231 6.28 -18.20 7.73
N PRO A 232 5.77 -19.36 8.18
CA PRO A 232 6.20 -19.98 9.44
C PRO A 232 7.70 -20.28 9.55
N ASP A 233 8.34 -20.58 8.43
CA ASP A 233 9.77 -20.89 8.34
C ASP A 233 10.68 -19.65 8.46
N LEU A 234 10.11 -18.44 8.57
CA LEU A 234 10.86 -17.24 8.94
C LEU A 234 10.98 -17.06 10.46
N TYR A 235 10.08 -17.64 11.25
CA TYR A 235 10.16 -17.52 12.70
C TYR A 235 11.34 -18.32 13.28
N GLU A 236 11.71 -18.02 14.52
CA GLU A 236 12.76 -18.73 15.23
C GLU A 236 12.35 -20.17 15.58
N ASP A 237 13.32 -21.10 15.50
CA ASP A 237 13.10 -22.50 15.87
C ASP A 237 12.62 -22.59 17.32
N GLY A 238 11.45 -23.19 17.53
CA GLY A 238 10.86 -23.32 18.85
C GLY A 238 10.26 -22.04 19.43
N VAL A 239 9.98 -21.03 18.60
CA VAL A 239 9.23 -19.84 19.00
C VAL A 239 7.92 -20.24 19.71
N ASP A 240 7.61 -19.54 20.79
CA ASP A 240 6.33 -19.69 21.47
C ASP A 240 5.19 -19.21 20.56
N PRO A 241 4.20 -20.06 20.19
CA PRO A 241 3.06 -19.66 19.37
C PRO A 241 2.33 -18.42 19.88
N GLU A 242 2.29 -18.18 21.20
CA GLU A 242 1.67 -16.98 21.75
C GLU A 242 2.41 -15.70 21.36
N THR A 243 3.74 -15.75 21.23
CA THR A 243 4.53 -14.60 20.74
C THR A 243 4.14 -14.21 19.32
N VAL A 244 3.81 -15.20 18.48
CA VAL A 244 3.36 -14.99 17.09
C VAL A 244 1.90 -14.53 17.06
N LEU A 245 1.01 -15.15 17.84
CA LEU A 245 -0.40 -14.79 17.92
C LEU A 245 -0.65 -13.38 18.49
N SER A 246 0.18 -12.95 19.44
CA SER A 246 0.12 -11.61 20.04
C SER A 246 0.99 -10.58 19.31
N GLY A 247 1.51 -10.90 18.13
CA GLY A 247 2.36 -10.03 17.34
C GLY A 247 1.63 -8.81 16.75
N THR A 248 2.22 -8.23 15.71
CA THR A 248 1.65 -7.08 14.99
C THR A 248 0.42 -7.48 14.17
N SER A 249 -0.67 -6.72 14.23
CA SER A 249 -1.91 -6.97 13.45
C SER A 249 -1.73 -6.69 11.95
N GLU A 250 -0.80 -5.81 11.60
CA GLU A 250 -0.42 -5.44 10.24
C GLU A 250 1.11 -5.47 10.08
N LEU A 251 1.70 -6.66 9.88
CA LEU A 251 3.14 -6.87 9.70
C LEU A 251 3.71 -6.19 8.45
N ARG A 252 2.85 -5.84 7.50
CA ARG A 252 3.21 -5.10 6.29
C ARG A 252 3.91 -3.77 6.60
N VAL A 253 3.55 -3.13 7.70
CA VAL A 253 4.19 -1.87 8.13
C VAL A 253 5.67 -2.08 8.49
N PRO A 254 6.02 -2.92 9.48
CA PRO A 254 7.43 -3.17 9.79
C PRO A 254 8.20 -3.88 8.66
N VAL A 255 7.54 -4.72 7.85
CA VAL A 255 8.18 -5.34 6.67
C VAL A 255 8.58 -4.28 5.65
N PHE A 256 7.71 -3.34 5.28
CA PHE A 256 8.06 -2.31 4.32
C PHE A 256 9.08 -1.30 4.90
N GLU A 257 8.94 -0.96 6.18
CA GLU A 257 9.89 -0.07 6.87
C GLU A 257 11.27 -0.71 7.09
N SER A 258 11.43 -2.04 6.97
CA SER A 258 12.75 -2.71 7.01
C SER A 258 13.69 -2.23 5.90
N MET A 259 13.15 -1.69 4.80
CA MET A 259 13.94 -1.07 3.74
C MET A 259 14.62 0.24 4.16
N ASN A 260 14.33 0.79 5.34
CA ASN A 260 14.97 1.97 5.89
C ASN A 260 16.36 1.68 6.46
N VAL A 261 17.25 1.18 5.62
CA VAL A 261 18.66 0.87 5.94
C VAL A 261 19.53 2.13 6.11
N ALA A 262 18.99 3.32 5.88
CA ALA A 262 19.66 4.60 6.08
C ALA A 262 18.69 5.65 6.65
N GLU A 263 19.19 6.53 7.51
CA GLU A 263 18.41 7.61 8.13
C GLU A 263 18.63 8.97 7.44
N PRO A 264 17.58 9.78 7.20
CA PRO A 264 16.17 9.48 7.45
C PRO A 264 15.63 8.38 6.52
N GLY A 265 14.93 7.40 7.10
CA GLY A 265 14.31 6.29 6.35
C GLY A 265 13.32 6.77 5.29
N LYS A 266 13.32 6.18 4.09
CA LYS A 266 12.40 6.57 3.01
C LYS A 266 10.95 6.15 3.28
N VAL A 267 10.71 4.95 3.78
CA VAL A 267 9.38 4.46 4.13
C VAL A 267 8.96 5.05 5.47
N ARG A 268 8.04 6.02 5.49
CA ARG A 268 7.64 6.66 6.76
C ARG A 268 6.28 7.36 6.70
N PHE A 269 5.71 7.60 7.89
CA PHE A 269 4.57 8.50 8.03
C PHE A 269 4.95 9.94 7.62
N PRO A 270 4.21 10.59 6.71
CA PRO A 270 4.54 11.94 6.22
C PRO A 270 4.21 13.01 7.27
N ARG A 271 4.72 14.23 7.06
CA ARG A 271 4.35 15.44 7.82
C ARG A 271 3.15 16.14 7.17
N ASP A 272 2.48 17.01 7.91
CA ASP A 272 1.44 17.93 7.42
C ASP A 272 1.92 18.78 6.26
N VAL A 273 1.07 19.24 5.35
CA VAL A 273 1.48 20.11 4.23
C VAL A 273 0.79 21.46 4.37
N GLY A 274 1.54 22.56 4.38
CA GLY A 274 0.97 23.91 4.51
C GLY A 274 0.45 24.50 3.21
N ASN A 275 1.01 24.09 2.06
CA ASN A 275 0.57 24.51 0.72
C ASN A 275 1.01 23.49 -0.35
N PRO A 276 0.40 23.50 -1.55
CA PRO A 276 0.75 22.57 -2.62
C PRO A 276 2.23 22.59 -3.06
N ALA A 277 2.91 23.74 -3.06
CA ALA A 277 4.31 23.83 -3.49
C ALA A 277 5.27 23.11 -2.51
N GLU A 278 4.93 23.05 -1.22
CA GLU A 278 5.70 22.32 -0.22
C GLU A 278 5.81 20.81 -0.53
N VAL A 279 4.84 20.24 -1.27
CA VAL A 279 4.93 18.86 -1.79
C VAL A 279 6.19 18.69 -2.63
N VAL A 280 6.42 19.64 -3.54
CA VAL A 280 7.57 19.61 -4.46
C VAL A 280 8.87 19.69 -3.66
N ASP A 281 8.93 20.60 -2.68
CA ASP A 281 10.10 20.76 -1.82
C ASP A 281 10.46 19.48 -1.06
N ARG A 282 9.44 18.76 -0.58
CA ARG A 282 9.64 17.50 0.14
C ARG A 282 10.13 16.37 -0.76
N ILE A 283 9.68 16.33 -2.01
CA ILE A 283 10.18 15.38 -3.01
C ILE A 283 11.65 15.69 -3.30
N VAL A 284 11.98 16.96 -3.59
CA VAL A 284 13.35 17.41 -3.88
C VAL A 284 14.30 17.13 -2.71
N ALA A 285 13.87 17.43 -1.48
CA ALA A 285 14.67 17.24 -0.28
C ALA A 285 14.84 15.78 0.17
N ASP A 286 14.03 14.85 -0.33
CA ASP A 286 14.20 13.43 -0.01
C ASP A 286 15.49 12.89 -0.65
N ARG A 287 16.15 11.96 0.04
CA ARG A 287 17.39 11.33 -0.42
C ARG A 287 17.20 10.75 -1.82
N THR A 288 18.11 11.04 -2.75
CA THR A 288 18.11 10.43 -4.08
C THR A 288 18.45 8.95 -3.98
N CYS A 289 17.67 8.11 -4.65
CA CYS A 289 17.79 6.65 -4.66
C CYS A 289 17.57 6.15 -6.07
N ALA A 290 18.51 5.34 -6.58
CA ALA A 290 18.49 4.79 -7.93
C ALA A 290 18.13 5.84 -9.01
N PRO A 291 18.95 6.90 -9.21
CA PRO A 291 18.65 7.94 -10.18
C PRO A 291 18.69 7.40 -11.62
N TYR A 292 17.66 7.72 -12.40
CA TYR A 292 17.58 7.41 -13.83
C TYR A 292 17.55 8.70 -14.63
N LEU A 293 18.17 8.69 -15.81
CA LEU A 293 18.01 9.77 -16.78
C LEU A 293 17.02 9.31 -17.85
N ARG A 294 16.12 10.21 -18.28
CA ARG A 294 15.04 9.86 -19.22
C ARG A 294 15.58 9.20 -20.49
N GLU A 295 16.69 9.70 -21.02
CA GLU A 295 17.33 9.21 -22.24
C GLU A 295 17.81 7.75 -22.16
N TRP A 296 17.75 7.08 -21.01
CA TRP A 296 18.07 5.66 -20.89
C TRP A 296 16.91 4.74 -21.23
N VAL A 297 15.69 5.28 -21.18
CA VAL A 297 14.43 4.55 -21.37
C VAL A 297 13.56 5.14 -22.47
N GLU A 298 13.75 6.42 -22.81
CA GLU A 298 12.90 7.12 -23.78
C GLU A 298 13.70 8.09 -24.65
N ASP A 299 13.67 7.85 -25.97
CA ASP A 299 14.40 8.62 -26.99
C ASP A 299 13.55 9.73 -27.66
N GLY A 300 12.26 9.84 -27.32
CA GLY A 300 11.30 10.76 -27.93
C GLY A 300 11.38 12.21 -27.41
N PRO A 301 10.66 13.16 -28.02
CA PRO A 301 10.53 14.52 -27.48
C PRO A 301 9.91 14.50 -26.07
N ARG A 302 10.18 15.53 -25.27
CA ARG A 302 9.48 15.73 -24.00
C ARG A 302 8.11 16.34 -24.31
N GLU A 303 7.06 15.53 -24.18
CA GLU A 303 5.68 15.95 -24.44
C GLU A 303 4.80 15.63 -23.22
N GLY A 304 3.91 16.57 -22.90
CA GLY A 304 3.00 16.45 -21.76
C GLY A 304 3.71 16.50 -20.40
N PHE A 305 2.91 16.47 -19.34
CA PHE A 305 3.40 16.61 -17.96
C PHE A 305 4.46 15.55 -17.60
N GLU A 306 4.24 14.30 -17.98
CA GLU A 306 5.17 13.20 -17.65
C GLU A 306 6.49 13.32 -18.41
N GLY A 307 6.48 13.71 -19.68
CA GLY A 307 7.70 13.93 -20.47
C GLY A 307 8.49 15.16 -20.02
N GLU A 308 7.79 16.24 -19.66
CA GLU A 308 8.41 17.49 -19.18
C GLU A 308 9.10 17.31 -17.82
N TYR A 309 8.45 16.62 -16.88
CA TYR A 309 8.88 16.48 -15.48
C TYR A 309 9.39 15.07 -15.13
N TRP A 310 9.93 14.35 -16.12
CA TRP A 310 10.31 12.94 -16.01
C TRP A 310 11.21 12.63 -14.80
N GLU A 311 12.33 13.36 -14.64
CA GLU A 311 13.28 13.10 -13.54
C GLU A 311 12.68 13.42 -12.16
N LEU A 312 11.87 14.47 -12.05
CA LEU A 312 11.13 14.78 -10.83
C LEU A 312 10.13 13.68 -10.47
N LEU A 313 9.38 13.16 -11.46
CA LEU A 313 8.44 12.06 -11.26
C LEU A 313 9.15 10.74 -10.93
N HIS A 314 10.32 10.48 -11.54
CA HIS A 314 11.18 9.37 -11.14
C HIS A 314 11.62 9.51 -9.69
N LYS A 315 12.05 10.71 -9.26
CA LYS A 315 12.40 10.96 -7.84
C LYS A 315 11.19 10.74 -6.92
N GLN A 316 10.01 11.22 -7.30
CA GLN A 316 8.76 11.00 -6.55
C GLN A 316 8.42 9.51 -6.39
N SER A 317 8.67 8.69 -7.42
CA SER A 317 8.40 7.24 -7.38
C SER A 317 9.17 6.51 -6.26
N THR A 318 10.31 7.07 -5.83
CA THR A 318 11.15 6.54 -4.74
C THR A 318 10.95 7.27 -3.40
N CYS A 319 9.92 8.12 -3.30
CA CYS A 319 9.52 8.80 -2.07
C CYS A 319 8.39 8.02 -1.38
N TRP A 320 8.70 6.92 -0.69
CA TRP A 320 7.67 6.05 -0.11
C TRP A 320 7.09 6.60 1.20
N ARG A 321 5.99 7.35 1.15
CA ARG A 321 5.25 7.76 2.35
C ARG A 321 3.97 6.96 2.47
N TRP A 322 3.61 6.58 3.69
CA TRP A 322 2.35 5.87 3.97
C TRP A 322 1.11 6.60 3.43
N VAL A 323 1.15 7.93 3.42
CA VAL A 323 0.28 8.79 2.62
C VAL A 323 1.20 9.65 1.75
N ARG A 324 1.11 9.49 0.43
CA ARG A 324 2.07 10.07 -0.52
C ARG A 324 1.38 11.12 -1.39
N PRO A 325 1.95 12.34 -1.50
CA PRO A 325 1.51 13.27 -2.50
C PRO A 325 2.08 12.87 -3.87
N ILE A 326 1.25 12.92 -4.90
CA ILE A 326 1.59 12.55 -6.27
C ILE A 326 1.30 13.73 -7.19
N LEU A 327 2.34 14.24 -7.85
CA LEU A 327 2.22 15.26 -8.88
C LEU A 327 1.61 14.67 -10.16
N GLY A 328 0.80 15.46 -10.85
CA GLY A 328 0.17 15.09 -12.11
C GLY A 328 -0.30 16.31 -12.92
N PRO A 329 -0.77 16.10 -14.16
CA PRO A 329 -1.14 17.17 -15.08
C PRO A 329 -2.28 18.07 -14.58
N GLU A 330 -3.12 17.56 -13.68
CA GLU A 330 -4.24 18.30 -13.08
C GLU A 330 -3.88 18.92 -11.72
N GLY A 331 -2.65 18.71 -11.22
CA GLY A 331 -2.23 19.10 -9.87
C GLY A 331 -1.94 17.90 -8.95
N PRO A 332 -1.63 18.16 -7.68
CA PRO A 332 -1.28 17.12 -6.72
C PRO A 332 -2.51 16.29 -6.32
N ARG A 333 -2.32 14.97 -6.23
CA ARG A 333 -3.27 14.01 -5.67
C ARG A 333 -2.68 13.28 -4.47
N ILE A 334 -3.55 12.73 -3.64
CA ILE A 334 -3.20 11.96 -2.45
C ILE A 334 -3.23 10.49 -2.85
N GLU A 335 -2.23 9.73 -2.44
CA GLU A 335 -2.19 8.27 -2.52
C GLU A 335 -2.08 7.71 -1.09
N HIS A 336 -3.09 6.98 -0.65
CA HIS A 336 -3.14 6.35 0.66
C HIS A 336 -2.69 4.89 0.57
N ARG A 337 -1.46 4.58 1.00
CA ARG A 337 -0.77 3.29 0.81
C ARG A 337 -0.81 2.34 2.02
N LEU A 338 -1.41 2.78 3.13
CA LEU A 338 -1.42 2.01 4.38
C LEU A 338 -2.29 0.75 4.33
N LEU A 339 -3.25 0.68 3.42
CA LEU A 339 -4.22 -0.40 3.42
C LEU A 339 -3.63 -1.66 2.77
N PRO A 340 -3.71 -2.84 3.43
CA PRO A 340 -3.35 -4.09 2.79
C PRO A 340 -4.40 -4.48 1.74
N SER A 341 -4.02 -5.30 0.75
CA SER A 341 -5.01 -5.88 -0.16
C SER A 341 -6.09 -6.62 0.62
N GLN A 342 -7.34 -6.50 0.15
CA GLN A 342 -8.50 -7.02 0.85
C GLN A 342 -9.09 -8.26 0.16
N PRO A 343 -9.92 -9.05 0.87
CA PRO A 343 -10.44 -10.30 0.37
C PRO A 343 -11.26 -10.21 -0.93
N SER A 344 -12.14 -9.23 -1.05
CA SER A 344 -13.06 -9.13 -2.19
C SER A 344 -13.05 -7.74 -2.83
N PRO A 345 -13.47 -7.61 -4.10
CA PRO A 345 -13.71 -6.29 -4.71
C PRO A 345 -14.66 -5.42 -3.88
N ALA A 346 -15.66 -6.01 -3.22
CA ALA A 346 -16.58 -5.29 -2.35
C ALA A 346 -15.87 -4.70 -1.11
N ASP A 347 -14.95 -5.45 -0.49
CA ASP A 347 -14.13 -4.95 0.61
C ASP A 347 -13.20 -3.81 0.17
N VAL A 348 -12.56 -3.95 -1.00
CA VAL A 348 -11.65 -2.94 -1.55
C VAL A 348 -12.40 -1.66 -1.89
N VAL A 349 -13.52 -1.74 -2.61
CA VAL A 349 -14.35 -0.58 -2.95
C VAL A 349 -14.98 0.05 -1.70
N GLY A 350 -15.36 -0.77 -0.71
CA GLY A 350 -15.88 -0.29 0.57
C GLY A 350 -14.84 0.53 1.34
N LEU A 351 -13.57 0.10 1.37
CA LEU A 351 -12.48 0.89 1.95
C LEU A 351 -12.14 2.13 1.12
N GLN A 352 -12.20 2.07 -0.21
CA GLN A 352 -12.05 3.25 -1.08
C GLN A 352 -13.12 4.30 -0.75
N ALA A 353 -14.39 3.88 -0.65
CA ALA A 353 -15.52 4.72 -0.28
C ALA A 353 -15.37 5.29 1.14
N LEU A 354 -14.93 4.47 2.11
CA LEU A 354 -14.66 4.91 3.47
C LEU A 354 -13.59 6.00 3.49
N VAL A 355 -12.43 5.78 2.87
CA VAL A 355 -11.31 6.75 2.88
C VAL A 355 -11.73 8.05 2.20
N THR A 356 -12.24 7.97 0.98
CA THR A 356 -12.58 9.16 0.18
C THR A 356 -13.74 9.93 0.79
N GLY A 357 -14.79 9.23 1.23
CA GLY A 357 -15.92 9.80 1.94
C GLY A 357 -15.52 10.45 3.26
N LEU A 358 -14.70 9.77 4.07
CA LEU A 358 -14.28 10.27 5.38
C LEU A 358 -13.43 11.54 5.25
N VAL A 359 -12.40 11.52 4.40
CA VAL A 359 -11.51 12.68 4.22
C VAL A 359 -12.30 13.87 3.68
N HIS A 360 -13.17 13.64 2.70
CA HIS A 360 -14.03 14.69 2.16
C HIS A 360 -15.02 15.21 3.20
N GLY A 361 -15.68 14.32 3.94
CA GLY A 361 -16.61 14.68 5.00
C GLY A 361 -15.96 15.48 6.12
N VAL A 362 -14.72 15.15 6.50
CA VAL A 362 -13.94 15.96 7.45
C VAL A 362 -13.78 17.39 6.96
N VAL A 363 -13.40 17.58 5.69
CA VAL A 363 -13.14 18.93 5.15
C VAL A 363 -14.44 19.70 4.93
N THR A 364 -15.47 19.09 4.33
CA THR A 364 -16.72 19.80 3.98
C THR A 364 -17.60 20.12 5.17
N THR A 365 -17.47 19.35 6.26
CA THR A 365 -18.19 19.64 7.52
C THR A 365 -17.38 20.50 8.49
N ASP A 366 -16.18 20.96 8.11
CA ASP A 366 -15.25 21.69 8.98
C ASP A 366 -15.00 20.94 10.31
N HIS A 367 -14.79 19.63 10.22
CA HIS A 367 -14.70 18.77 11.39
C HIS A 367 -13.40 19.03 12.18
N PRO A 368 -13.46 19.19 13.52
CA PRO A 368 -12.29 19.57 14.32
C PRO A 368 -11.20 18.49 14.41
N VAL A 369 -11.42 17.29 13.88
CA VAL A 369 -10.39 16.24 13.82
C VAL A 369 -9.11 16.72 13.14
N ALA A 370 -9.18 17.65 12.17
CA ALA A 370 -8.00 18.24 11.55
C ALA A 370 -7.05 18.93 12.56
N SER A 371 -7.59 19.41 13.69
CA SER A 371 -6.81 20.00 14.78
C SER A 371 -6.05 18.98 15.65
N LEU A 372 -6.26 17.68 15.43
CA LEU A 372 -5.51 16.63 16.10
C LEU A 372 -4.01 16.82 15.80
N PRO A 373 -3.15 16.87 16.84
CA PRO A 373 -1.71 17.02 16.63
C PRO A 373 -1.15 15.90 15.77
N TRP A 374 -0.31 16.25 14.79
CA TRP A 374 0.34 15.29 13.89
C TRP A 374 0.98 14.10 14.63
N ALA A 375 1.68 14.36 15.74
CA ALA A 375 2.32 13.30 16.52
C ALA A 375 1.32 12.29 17.11
N ALA A 376 0.12 12.75 17.49
CA ALA A 376 -0.94 11.87 17.98
C ALA A 376 -1.51 11.01 16.85
N ALA A 377 -1.75 11.60 15.67
CA ALA A 377 -2.17 10.86 14.47
C ALA A 377 -1.13 9.79 14.08
N ARG A 378 0.15 10.17 13.98
CA ARG A 378 1.25 9.25 13.71
C ARG A 378 1.28 8.09 14.72
N ASN A 379 1.23 8.40 16.01
CA ASN A 379 1.30 7.37 17.06
C ASN A 379 0.09 6.43 17.00
N ALA A 380 -1.12 6.97 16.77
CA ALA A 380 -2.33 6.18 16.58
C ALA A 380 -2.24 5.27 15.34
N THR A 381 -1.62 5.71 14.24
CA THR A 381 -1.39 4.86 13.06
C THR A 381 -0.46 3.69 13.36
N TYR A 382 0.67 3.93 14.02
CA TYR A 382 1.57 2.82 14.40
C TYR A 382 0.96 1.91 15.48
N ALA A 383 0.13 2.45 16.38
CA ALA A 383 -0.66 1.65 17.31
C ALA A 383 -1.69 0.79 16.56
N ALA A 384 -2.42 1.34 15.59
CA ALA A 384 -3.35 0.58 14.75
C ALA A 384 -2.65 -0.54 13.96
N ALA A 385 -1.44 -0.30 13.46
CA ALA A 385 -0.66 -1.34 12.80
C ALA A 385 -0.31 -2.49 13.76
N ARG A 386 0.08 -2.17 15.00
CA ARG A 386 0.45 -3.17 16.00
C ARG A 386 -0.76 -3.91 16.57
N ASP A 387 -1.78 -3.17 16.97
CA ASP A 387 -2.82 -3.62 17.89
C ASP A 387 -4.20 -3.74 17.18
N GLY A 388 -4.32 -3.31 15.92
CA GLY A 388 -5.57 -3.40 15.16
C GLY A 388 -6.70 -2.59 15.78
N LEU A 389 -7.88 -3.20 15.94
CA LEU A 389 -9.06 -2.57 16.55
C LEU A 389 -8.90 -2.27 18.05
N ASP A 390 -7.94 -2.91 18.73
CA ASP A 390 -7.65 -2.71 20.15
C ASP A 390 -6.61 -1.59 20.38
N ALA A 391 -6.21 -0.88 19.32
CA ALA A 391 -5.19 0.16 19.39
C ALA A 391 -5.60 1.37 20.24
N ASP A 392 -4.59 2.00 20.86
CA ASP A 392 -4.75 3.33 21.46
C ASP A 392 -4.83 4.39 20.35
N LEU A 393 -6.07 4.67 19.93
CA LEU A 393 -6.38 5.64 18.89
C LEU A 393 -6.44 7.07 19.47
N ALA A 394 -6.34 8.07 18.60
CA ALA A 394 -6.50 9.47 18.98
C ALA A 394 -7.45 10.18 18.03
N TRP A 395 -8.40 10.93 18.59
CA TRP A 395 -9.43 11.63 17.83
C TRP A 395 -9.83 12.94 18.53
N VAL A 396 -10.35 13.89 17.75
CA VAL A 396 -11.06 15.07 18.25
C VAL A 396 -12.48 14.97 17.75
N THR A 397 -13.44 14.84 18.68
CA THR A 397 -14.85 14.69 18.35
C THR A 397 -15.44 15.95 17.75
N ARG A 398 -16.63 15.87 17.17
CA ARG A 398 -17.36 17.03 16.63
C ARG A 398 -17.49 18.21 17.60
N ASP A 399 -17.61 17.91 18.89
CA ASP A 399 -17.71 18.91 19.97
C ASP A 399 -16.35 19.53 20.38
N GLY A 400 -15.24 19.06 19.79
CA GLY A 400 -13.88 19.50 20.08
C GLY A 400 -13.17 18.72 21.20
N ASP A 401 -13.80 17.68 21.75
CA ASP A 401 -13.20 16.87 22.82
C ASP A 401 -12.18 15.88 22.28
N ARG A 402 -11.05 15.72 22.97
CA ARG A 402 -10.10 14.63 22.67
C ARG A 402 -10.60 13.31 23.25
N THR A 403 -10.53 12.25 22.46
CA THR A 403 -10.92 10.89 22.87
C THR A 403 -10.01 9.84 22.25
N SER A 404 -9.82 8.73 22.97
CA SER A 404 -9.27 7.49 22.45
C SER A 404 -10.30 6.35 22.40
N SER A 405 -11.53 6.58 22.87
CA SER A 405 -12.58 5.55 22.91
C SER A 405 -13.06 5.16 21.51
N PRO A 406 -12.85 3.91 21.08
CA PRO A 406 -13.35 3.40 19.80
C PRO A 406 -14.87 3.55 19.63
N GLU A 407 -15.63 3.42 20.72
CA GLU A 407 -17.09 3.56 20.76
C GLU A 407 -17.57 4.99 20.45
N ARG A 408 -16.70 5.99 20.61
CA ARG A 408 -16.95 7.37 20.16
C ARG A 408 -16.39 7.61 18.76
N ILE A 409 -15.21 7.07 18.47
CA ILE A 409 -14.48 7.31 17.22
C ILE A 409 -15.24 6.72 16.03
N TYR A 410 -15.57 5.43 16.05
CA TYR A 410 -16.09 4.76 14.86
C TYR A 410 -17.49 5.22 14.43
N PRO A 411 -18.47 5.44 15.33
CA PRO A 411 -19.75 6.01 14.91
C PRO A 411 -19.58 7.37 14.22
N GLU A 412 -18.76 8.25 14.78
CA GLU A 412 -18.52 9.57 14.20
C GLU A 412 -17.74 9.51 12.89
N LEU A 413 -16.76 8.59 12.78
CA LEU A 413 -16.02 8.32 11.56
C LEU A 413 -16.95 7.85 10.43
N PHE A 414 -17.84 6.89 10.70
CA PHE A 414 -18.81 6.44 9.70
C PHE A 414 -19.80 7.54 9.33
N ASP A 415 -20.25 8.35 10.29
CA ASP A 415 -21.12 9.51 10.00
C ASP A 415 -20.43 10.54 9.09
N LEU A 416 -19.15 10.81 9.29
CA LEU A 416 -18.36 11.68 8.41
C LEU A 416 -18.21 11.07 7.01
N ALA A 417 -17.95 9.76 6.92
CA ALA A 417 -17.86 9.07 5.64
C ALA A 417 -19.17 9.15 4.86
N ARG A 418 -20.31 8.92 5.53
CA ARG A 418 -21.64 9.08 4.92
C ARG A 418 -21.89 10.50 4.47
N ALA A 419 -21.57 11.50 5.30
CA ALA A 419 -21.73 12.91 4.96
C ALA A 419 -20.91 13.30 3.72
N GLY A 420 -19.65 12.86 3.64
CA GLY A 420 -18.81 13.12 2.49
C GLY A 420 -19.32 12.45 1.21
N LEU A 421 -19.72 11.17 1.27
CA LEU A 421 -20.27 10.49 0.09
C LEU A 421 -21.59 11.13 -0.38
N ALA A 422 -22.45 11.54 0.56
CA ALA A 422 -23.69 12.24 0.24
C ALA A 422 -23.45 13.62 -0.40
N ASP A 423 -22.48 14.40 0.08
CA ASP A 423 -22.08 15.68 -0.54
C ASP A 423 -21.62 15.49 -1.99
N ARG A 424 -20.95 14.36 -2.29
CA ARG A 424 -20.57 13.96 -3.65
C ARG A 424 -21.71 13.37 -4.49
N GLY A 425 -22.95 13.40 -3.98
CA GLY A 425 -24.16 13.06 -4.72
C GLY A 425 -24.50 11.56 -4.75
N LEU A 426 -23.91 10.75 -3.88
CA LEU A 426 -24.34 9.36 -3.72
C LEU A 426 -25.65 9.31 -2.93
N SER A 427 -26.58 8.44 -3.36
CA SER A 427 -27.82 8.19 -2.62
C SER A 427 -27.54 7.44 -1.31
N ASP A 428 -28.34 7.67 -0.28
CA ASP A 428 -28.26 6.98 1.02
C ASP A 428 -28.17 5.45 0.88
N ARG A 429 -28.95 4.86 -0.03
CA ARG A 429 -28.90 3.42 -0.32
C ARG A 429 -27.51 2.98 -0.76
N ARG A 430 -26.92 3.70 -1.73
CA ARG A 430 -25.60 3.36 -2.27
C ARG A 430 -24.49 3.59 -1.25
N VAL A 431 -24.61 4.66 -0.44
CA VAL A 431 -23.69 4.90 0.69
C VAL A 431 -23.73 3.75 1.68
N ALA A 432 -24.93 3.29 2.07
CA ALA A 432 -25.09 2.14 2.96
C ALA A 432 -24.47 0.87 2.37
N GLU A 433 -24.75 0.55 1.11
CA GLU A 433 -24.20 -0.63 0.42
C GLU A 433 -22.66 -0.63 0.36
N LEU A 434 -22.04 0.54 0.19
CA LEU A 434 -20.59 0.65 0.12
C LEU A 434 -19.92 0.49 1.50
N LEU A 435 -20.53 1.03 2.56
CA LEU A 435 -19.94 1.06 3.90
C LEU A 435 -20.29 -0.17 4.74
N GLU A 436 -21.43 -0.83 4.47
CA GLU A 436 -21.93 -1.99 5.23
C GLU A 436 -20.86 -3.08 5.48
N PRO A 437 -20.06 -3.53 4.49
CA PRO A 437 -19.04 -4.56 4.74
C PRO A 437 -18.00 -4.15 5.79
N ILE A 438 -17.66 -2.86 5.87
CA ILE A 438 -16.66 -2.34 6.81
C ILE A 438 -17.30 -2.03 8.17
N GLU A 439 -18.55 -1.58 8.18
CA GLU A 439 -19.32 -1.41 9.41
C GLU A 439 -19.56 -2.75 10.12
N ALA A 440 -19.80 -3.81 9.36
CA ALA A 440 -19.97 -5.17 9.89
C ALA A 440 -18.71 -5.67 10.61
N ARG A 441 -17.51 -5.31 10.12
CA ARG A 441 -16.23 -5.61 10.81
C ARG A 441 -16.16 -4.95 12.19
N TRP A 442 -16.56 -3.69 12.26
CA TRP A 442 -16.63 -2.97 13.53
C TRP A 442 -17.67 -3.56 14.48
N ALA A 443 -18.86 -3.89 13.98
CA ALA A 443 -19.92 -4.50 14.76
C ALA A 443 -19.49 -5.86 15.34
N ALA A 444 -18.80 -6.68 14.54
CA ALA A 444 -18.26 -7.97 14.95
C ALA A 444 -16.93 -7.88 15.70
N ARG A 445 -16.35 -6.68 15.84
CA ARG A 445 -15.03 -6.42 16.45
C ARG A 445 -13.93 -7.32 15.91
N THR A 446 -13.92 -7.49 14.59
CA THR A 446 -12.92 -8.34 13.92
C THR A 446 -12.56 -7.79 12.54
N THR A 447 -11.39 -8.19 12.08
CA THR A 447 -10.83 -7.88 10.76
C THR A 447 -10.30 -9.17 10.14
N PRO A 448 -9.90 -9.17 8.87
CA PRO A 448 -9.19 -10.31 8.29
C PRO A 448 -7.99 -10.77 9.16
N SER A 449 -7.21 -9.84 9.73
CA SER A 449 -6.16 -10.19 10.70
C SER A 449 -6.70 -10.87 11.96
N GLY A 450 -7.75 -10.31 12.57
CA GLY A 450 -8.40 -10.90 13.75
C GLY A 450 -8.96 -12.30 13.49
N TRP A 451 -9.59 -12.50 12.33
CA TRP A 451 -10.09 -13.79 11.89
C TRP A 451 -8.95 -14.80 11.68
N LYS A 452 -7.87 -14.41 11.00
CA LYS A 452 -6.70 -15.30 10.81
C LYS A 452 -6.10 -15.73 12.15
N ARG A 453 -6.00 -14.82 13.11
CA ARG A 453 -5.53 -15.13 14.48
C ARG A 453 -6.46 -16.09 15.21
N ALA A 454 -7.77 -15.88 15.15
CA ALA A 454 -8.75 -16.77 15.75
C ALA A 454 -8.66 -18.19 15.15
N ARG A 455 -8.64 -18.30 13.82
CA ARG A 455 -8.54 -19.58 13.10
C ARG A 455 -7.21 -20.31 13.32
N THR A 456 -6.12 -19.56 13.50
CA THR A 456 -4.81 -20.13 13.86
C THR A 456 -4.82 -20.65 15.29
N ARG A 457 -5.41 -19.89 16.23
CA ARG A 457 -5.56 -20.33 17.63
C ARG A 457 -6.40 -21.60 17.75
N GLU A 458 -7.56 -21.66 17.08
CA GLU A 458 -8.40 -22.86 17.06
C GLU A 458 -7.62 -24.11 16.61
N ARG A 459 -6.79 -23.97 15.57
CA ARG A 459 -5.95 -25.09 15.08
C ARG A 459 -4.85 -25.48 16.07
N LEU A 460 -4.25 -24.51 16.76
CA LEU A 460 -3.26 -24.78 17.82
C LEU A 460 -3.90 -25.49 19.01
N ASP A 461 -5.09 -25.09 19.42
CA ASP A 461 -5.88 -25.75 20.48
C ASP A 461 -6.23 -27.20 20.08
N ASP A 462 -6.45 -27.44 18.78
CA ASP A 462 -6.61 -28.78 18.17
C ASP A 462 -5.28 -29.51 17.91
N SER A 463 -4.19 -29.08 18.56
CA SER A 463 -2.85 -29.72 18.53
C SER A 463 -2.13 -29.66 17.18
N ALA A 464 -2.49 -28.75 16.27
CA ALA A 464 -1.66 -28.46 15.10
C ALA A 464 -0.33 -27.82 15.53
N SER A 465 0.74 -28.01 14.74
CA SER A 465 1.94 -27.19 14.88
C SER A 465 1.66 -25.75 14.46
N LEU A 466 2.51 -24.79 14.86
CA LEU A 466 2.40 -23.40 14.42
C LEU A 466 2.38 -23.29 12.88
N GLU A 467 3.25 -24.03 12.20
CA GLU A 467 3.29 -24.11 10.74
C GLU A 467 1.97 -24.63 10.17
N GLY A 468 1.45 -25.75 10.69
CA GLY A 468 0.18 -26.32 10.26
C GLY A 468 -1.01 -25.40 10.52
N ALA A 469 -0.97 -24.65 11.63
CA ALA A 469 -2.01 -23.71 12.01
C ALA A 469 -2.06 -22.48 11.08
N ILE A 470 -0.91 -21.85 10.82
CA ILE A 470 -0.80 -20.68 9.93
C ILE A 470 -1.11 -21.07 8.48
N THR A 471 -0.47 -22.12 7.96
CA THR A 471 -0.69 -22.55 6.57
C THR A 471 -2.13 -23.05 6.39
N GLY A 472 -2.67 -23.84 7.34
CA GLY A 472 -4.05 -24.30 7.32
C GLY A 472 -5.09 -23.18 7.38
N THR A 473 -4.76 -22.06 8.02
CA THR A 473 -5.57 -20.84 8.03
C THR A 473 -5.50 -20.12 6.68
N GLN A 474 -4.31 -20.00 6.08
CA GLN A 474 -4.15 -19.42 4.73
C GLN A 474 -4.93 -20.22 3.67
N ARG A 475 -4.89 -21.54 3.73
CA ARG A 475 -5.69 -22.39 2.84
C ARG A 475 -7.19 -22.18 3.03
N GLU A 476 -7.65 -21.94 4.26
CA GLU A 476 -9.05 -21.57 4.51
C GLU A 476 -9.38 -20.19 3.94
N TYR A 477 -8.48 -19.21 4.12
CA TYR A 477 -8.62 -17.88 3.55
C TYR A 477 -8.78 -17.96 2.03
N ILE A 478 -7.90 -18.70 1.33
CA ILE A 478 -7.98 -18.92 -0.13
C ILE A 478 -9.32 -19.54 -0.54
N ARG A 479 -9.82 -20.55 0.19
CA ARG A 479 -11.14 -21.14 -0.11
C ARG A 479 -12.28 -20.14 0.06
N ARG A 480 -12.25 -19.30 1.10
CA ARG A 480 -13.25 -18.26 1.36
C ARG A 480 -13.21 -17.17 0.27
N LEU A 481 -12.02 -16.77 -0.20
CA LEU A 481 -11.87 -15.85 -1.34
C LEU A 481 -12.58 -16.36 -2.60
N GLY A 482 -12.58 -17.68 -2.81
CA GLY A 482 -13.24 -18.33 -3.94
C GLY A 482 -14.75 -18.16 -3.99
N THR A 483 -15.42 -17.78 -2.89
CA THR A 483 -16.86 -17.50 -2.90
C THR A 483 -17.18 -16.13 -3.51
N GLY A 484 -16.19 -15.21 -3.56
CA GLY A 484 -16.37 -13.84 -4.01
C GLY A 484 -17.13 -12.94 -3.04
N GLU A 485 -17.54 -13.46 -1.88
CA GLU A 485 -18.28 -12.72 -0.87
C GLU A 485 -17.36 -11.79 -0.06
N PRO A 486 -17.87 -10.65 0.43
CA PRO A 486 -17.12 -9.79 1.33
C PRO A 486 -16.75 -10.51 2.62
N PHE A 487 -15.65 -10.09 3.25
CA PHE A 487 -15.17 -10.67 4.51
C PHE A 487 -16.24 -10.82 5.59
N ALA A 488 -17.15 -9.84 5.69
CA ALA A 488 -18.23 -9.84 6.66
C ALA A 488 -19.11 -11.10 6.59
N ALA A 489 -19.30 -11.69 5.40
CA ALA A 489 -20.08 -12.91 5.19
C ALA A 489 -19.37 -14.17 5.71
N TRP A 490 -18.10 -14.09 6.08
CA TRP A 490 -17.33 -15.23 6.61
C TRP A 490 -17.50 -15.41 8.12
N LEU A 491 -18.12 -14.42 8.78
CA LEU A 491 -18.26 -14.35 10.22
C LEU A 491 -19.46 -15.16 10.75
N ASP A 492 -20.34 -15.58 9.83
CA ASP A 492 -21.53 -16.39 10.10
C ASP A 492 -21.24 -17.91 10.19
#